data_AF-A0AAV9DFG8-F1
#
_entry.id   AF-A0AAV9DFG8-F1
#
_cell.length_a   1.000
_cell.length_b   1.000
_cell.length_c   1.000
_cell.angle_alpha   90.00
_cell.angle_beta   90.00
_cell.angle_gamma   90.00
#
_symmetry.space_group_name_H-M   'P 1'
#
loop_
_entity.id
_entity.type
_entity.pdbx_description
1 polymer ?
#
loop_
_entity_poly.entity_id
_entity_poly.type
_entity_poly.pdbx_seq_one_letter_code
_entity_poly.pdbx_strand_id
1 'polypeptide(L)'
;MAIPSNSLLTLSHINTICLSSSPFRLQSQLPMLGFQGAPHLRPLNCCSSSSSSPHVGPLSDFRSQTATMMPFGLTADENTLSKPPYKWQRVLLKVSGEALAGDNAQTIDPKITMSIAREVASVTRLGVEVAIVVGGGNIFRGASWAGSSGLDRSSADYIGMLATVMNAIFLQATMESIGIPTRVQTAFRMSEVAEPYIRRRAVRHLEKGRVVIFAAGTGNPFFTTDTAAALRCAEINAEVVLKATNVDGVFDDDPKVNPNARLLESLSYQDVTSKDLSVMDMTAITLCQENNIPVVVFNLNKTGNISKAIVGDKVGTLISGARSSTQATPMM
;
A
#
# COMPACT_ATOMS: atom_id res chain seq x y z
N MET A 1 24.38 74.38 23.80
CA MET A 1 24.53 74.58 25.26
C MET A 1 24.84 73.21 25.87
N ALA A 2 25.94 73.09 26.62
CA ALA A 2 26.36 71.96 27.48
C ALA A 2 26.41 70.49 26.94
N ILE A 3 27.63 69.93 26.99
CA ILE A 3 28.09 68.53 27.24
C ILE A 3 28.68 68.54 28.70
N PRO A 4 29.01 67.46 29.47
CA PRO A 4 28.95 65.98 29.31
C PRO A 4 27.83 65.35 30.20
N SER A 5 27.77 64.07 30.64
CA SER A 5 28.64 62.87 30.72
C SER A 5 27.76 61.58 30.70
N ASN A 6 28.15 60.32 30.95
CA ASN A 6 29.37 59.64 31.41
C ASN A 6 29.33 58.17 30.91
N SER A 7 30.49 57.62 30.49
CA SER A 7 31.11 56.29 30.81
C SER A 7 30.26 55.02 31.12
N LEU A 8 30.67 53.76 30.86
CA LEU A 8 31.90 53.11 30.36
C LEU A 8 31.60 51.60 30.05
N LEU A 9 32.63 50.80 29.70
CA LEU A 9 32.64 49.33 29.46
C LEU A 9 32.24 48.87 28.03
N THR A 10 33.11 48.91 27.01
CA THR A 10 34.30 48.06 26.68
C THR A 10 34.01 46.66 26.12
N LEU A 11 34.39 46.44 24.85
CA LEU A 11 34.50 45.12 24.23
C LEU A 11 35.82 44.41 24.58
N SER A 12 35.72 43.15 24.99
CA SER A 12 36.74 42.08 24.90
C SER A 12 36.02 40.75 25.15
N HIS A 13 36.16 39.69 24.35
CA HIS A 13 37.39 39.17 23.79
C HIS A 13 37.25 38.59 22.38
N ILE A 14 38.27 38.82 21.56
CA ILE A 14 38.70 37.89 20.51
C ILE A 14 39.30 36.66 21.20
N ASN A 15 38.98 35.45 20.74
CA ASN A 15 39.84 34.30 20.97
C ASN A 15 39.85 33.42 19.72
N THR A 16 41.02 33.25 19.13
CA THR A 16 41.30 32.33 18.02
C THR A 16 42.57 31.56 18.39
N ILE A 17 42.72 30.36 17.81
CA ILE A 17 43.90 29.49 17.90
C ILE A 17 44.03 28.71 19.22
N CYS A 18 43.65 27.43 19.15
CA CYS A 18 44.60 26.38 19.51
C CYS A 18 44.40 25.15 18.60
N LEU A 19 45.31 24.98 17.64
CA LEU A 19 45.39 23.78 16.80
C LEU A 19 45.95 22.64 17.65
N SER A 20 45.22 21.52 17.76
CA SER A 20 45.78 20.25 18.22
C SER A 20 45.74 19.23 17.08
N SER A 21 46.75 19.31 16.22
CA SER A 21 47.04 18.29 15.22
C SER A 21 47.56 17.02 15.91
N SER A 22 46.90 15.89 15.70
CA SER A 22 47.48 14.55 15.92
C SER A 22 46.82 13.55 14.97
N PRO A 23 47.60 12.77 14.20
CA PRO A 23 47.09 12.06 13.04
C PRO A 23 46.48 10.70 13.40
N PHE A 24 45.32 10.39 12.82
CA PHE A 24 44.82 9.01 12.75
C PHE A 24 45.74 8.21 11.82
N ARG A 25 46.64 7.40 12.39
CA ARG A 25 47.44 6.44 11.62
C ARG A 25 46.52 5.36 11.06
N LEU A 26 46.51 5.22 9.73
CA LEU A 26 46.27 3.91 9.13
C LEU A 26 47.32 2.95 9.68
N GLN A 27 46.89 1.82 10.22
CA GLN A 27 47.77 0.69 10.46
C GLN A 27 47.31 -0.49 9.61
N SER A 28 47.87 -0.55 8.40
CA SER A 28 47.80 -1.72 7.55
C SER A 28 48.58 -2.88 8.19
N GLN A 29 47.90 -4.01 8.38
CA GLN A 29 48.56 -5.30 8.57
C GLN A 29 47.94 -6.34 7.63
N LEU A 30 48.55 -6.44 6.46
CA LEU A 30 48.56 -7.64 5.64
C LEU A 30 49.63 -8.60 6.19
N PRO A 31 49.34 -9.90 6.31
CA PRO A 31 50.33 -10.94 6.12
C PRO A 31 50.24 -11.48 4.69
N MET A 32 51.40 -11.61 4.03
CA MET A 32 51.55 -12.28 2.73
C MET A 32 52.74 -13.25 2.82
N LEU A 33 52.68 -14.31 2.00
CA LEU A 33 53.62 -15.45 1.91
C LEU A 33 53.49 -16.48 3.07
N GLY A 34 53.40 -17.79 2.80
CA GLY A 34 53.21 -18.47 1.51
C GLY A 34 53.49 -19.98 1.53
N PHE A 35 53.12 -20.63 0.42
CA PHE A 35 53.58 -21.94 -0.09
C PHE A 35 52.98 -23.29 0.38
N GLN A 36 52.56 -24.03 -0.67
CA GLN A 36 52.57 -25.49 -0.90
C GLN A 36 51.55 -26.45 -0.24
N GLY A 37 50.88 -27.25 -1.10
CA GLY A 37 50.39 -28.59 -0.72
C GLY A 37 49.02 -29.06 -1.25
N ALA A 38 48.83 -29.24 -2.56
CA ALA A 38 47.85 -30.21 -3.09
C ALA A 38 48.60 -31.55 -3.32
N PRO A 39 47.99 -32.74 -3.13
CA PRO A 39 46.91 -33.30 -3.98
C PRO A 39 45.76 -33.93 -3.12
N HIS A 40 44.66 -34.52 -3.60
CA HIS A 40 44.48 -35.47 -4.72
C HIS A 40 43.02 -35.54 -5.22
N LEU A 41 42.85 -35.77 -6.52
CA LEU A 41 41.58 -36.16 -7.15
C LEU A 41 41.22 -37.63 -6.87
N ARG A 42 39.93 -37.92 -6.66
CA ARG A 42 39.28 -39.17 -7.12
C ARG A 42 37.81 -38.92 -7.49
N PRO A 43 37.38 -39.20 -8.74
CA PRO A 43 35.96 -39.37 -9.06
C PRO A 43 35.53 -40.81 -8.73
N LEU A 44 34.26 -40.99 -8.36
CA LEU A 44 33.60 -42.29 -8.29
C LEU A 44 32.60 -42.40 -9.44
N ASN A 45 32.78 -43.43 -10.28
CA ASN A 45 31.86 -43.79 -11.36
C ASN A 45 31.94 -45.32 -11.56
N CYS A 46 30.95 -45.89 -12.27
CA CYS A 46 30.80 -47.32 -12.59
C CYS A 46 30.42 -48.23 -11.38
N CYS A 47 29.65 -49.33 -11.52
CA CYS A 47 29.01 -49.90 -12.72
C CYS A 47 27.81 -50.84 -12.39
N SER A 48 26.77 -50.75 -13.23
CA SER A 48 25.98 -51.83 -13.88
C SER A 48 25.98 -53.30 -13.39
N SER A 49 24.77 -53.87 -13.22
CA SER A 49 24.33 -55.25 -13.58
C SER A 49 22.93 -55.51 -12.99
N SER A 50 22.02 -56.34 -13.51
CA SER A 50 21.87 -57.00 -14.83
C SER A 50 20.43 -57.55 -14.93
N SER A 51 19.99 -57.84 -16.16
CA SER A 51 18.68 -58.40 -16.53
C SER A 51 18.40 -59.82 -16.02
N SER A 52 17.13 -60.13 -15.68
CA SER A 52 16.44 -61.38 -16.08
C SER A 52 14.94 -61.39 -15.75
N SER A 53 14.07 -61.45 -16.76
CA SER A 53 12.73 -62.07 -16.66
C SER A 53 12.88 -63.61 -16.75
N PRO A 54 11.87 -64.46 -16.44
CA PRO A 54 10.73 -64.65 -17.35
C PRO A 54 9.38 -65.10 -16.73
N HIS A 55 8.41 -65.30 -17.64
CA HIS A 55 7.16 -66.10 -17.57
C HIS A 55 5.84 -65.47 -17.10
N VAL A 56 4.78 -66.10 -17.61
CA VAL A 56 3.47 -65.53 -17.97
C VAL A 56 2.35 -66.35 -17.32
N GLY A 57 1.32 -65.68 -16.81
CA GLY A 57 0.06 -66.24 -16.31
C GLY A 57 -1.12 -65.32 -16.68
N PRO A 58 -2.37 -65.84 -16.74
CA PRO A 58 -3.29 -65.47 -17.81
C PRO A 58 -4.23 -64.28 -17.55
N LEU A 59 -4.91 -63.87 -18.63
CA LEU A 59 -5.87 -62.77 -18.71
C LEU A 59 -7.08 -62.91 -17.77
N SER A 60 -7.50 -61.77 -17.20
CA SER A 60 -8.90 -61.50 -16.88
C SER A 60 -9.21 -59.99 -16.93
N ASP A 61 -10.16 -59.61 -17.80
CA ASP A 61 -11.05 -58.45 -17.71
C ASP A 61 -10.48 -57.05 -17.38
N PHE A 62 -9.76 -56.44 -18.33
CA PHE A 62 -9.76 -54.98 -18.45
C PHE A 62 -10.98 -54.49 -19.24
N ARG A 63 -12.12 -54.40 -18.54
CA ARG A 63 -13.33 -53.77 -19.07
C ARG A 63 -13.11 -52.27 -19.20
N SER A 64 -12.96 -51.79 -20.44
CA SER A 64 -12.85 -50.36 -20.76
C SER A 64 -14.02 -49.58 -20.15
N GLN A 65 -13.74 -48.78 -19.11
CA GLN A 65 -14.65 -47.74 -18.65
C GLN A 65 -14.17 -46.40 -19.21
N THR A 66 -14.74 -46.01 -20.34
CA THR A 66 -14.73 -44.62 -20.79
C THR A 66 -15.39 -43.77 -19.71
N ALA A 67 -14.60 -42.94 -19.03
CA ALA A 67 -15.13 -41.97 -18.10
C ALA A 67 -15.92 -40.91 -18.88
N THR A 68 -17.24 -41.06 -18.93
CA THR A 68 -18.15 -40.09 -19.55
C THR A 68 -17.97 -38.74 -18.87
N MET A 69 -17.46 -37.74 -19.59
CA MET A 69 -17.42 -36.37 -19.09
C MET A 69 -18.85 -35.91 -18.86
N MET A 70 -19.16 -35.51 -17.62
CA MET A 70 -20.45 -34.90 -17.31
C MET A 70 -20.59 -33.59 -18.11
N PRO A 71 -21.74 -33.32 -18.75
CA PRO A 71 -21.95 -32.08 -19.46
C PRO A 71 -21.95 -30.90 -18.48
N PHE A 72 -21.41 -29.77 -18.95
CA PHE A 72 -21.33 -28.52 -18.20
C PHE A 72 -22.76 -27.95 -18.05
N GLY A 73 -23.41 -28.26 -16.92
CA GLY A 73 -24.85 -28.05 -16.75
C GLY A 73 -25.32 -28.18 -15.31
N LEU A 74 -24.69 -27.45 -14.39
CA LEU A 74 -25.30 -27.14 -13.10
C LEU A 74 -25.90 -25.73 -13.15
N THR A 75 -27.21 -25.66 -13.35
CA THR A 75 -27.99 -24.50 -12.97
C THR A 75 -27.96 -24.39 -11.45
N ALA A 76 -27.02 -23.61 -10.92
CA ALA A 76 -27.15 -23.10 -9.56
C ALA A 76 -28.36 -22.16 -9.53
N ASP A 77 -29.31 -22.40 -8.62
CA ASP A 77 -30.40 -21.45 -8.37
C ASP A 77 -29.78 -20.13 -7.91
N GLU A 78 -29.79 -19.12 -8.79
CA GLU A 78 -29.13 -17.84 -8.58
C GLU A 78 -29.86 -16.93 -7.58
N ASN A 79 -30.89 -17.47 -6.90
CA ASN A 79 -31.93 -16.70 -6.20
C ASN A 79 -32.00 -16.95 -4.68
N THR A 80 -30.92 -17.45 -4.06
CA THR A 80 -30.88 -17.69 -2.60
C THR A 80 -29.57 -17.30 -1.90
N LEU A 81 -28.64 -16.60 -2.57
CA LEU A 81 -27.68 -15.76 -1.84
C LEU A 81 -28.34 -14.40 -1.58
N SER A 82 -28.91 -14.24 -0.39
CA SER A 82 -29.28 -12.92 0.13
C SER A 82 -28.07 -11.99 0.02
N LYS A 83 -28.20 -10.89 -0.74
CA LYS A 83 -27.14 -9.89 -0.89
C LYS A 83 -26.57 -9.55 0.50
N PRO A 84 -25.24 -9.63 0.72
CA PRO A 84 -24.67 -9.37 2.03
C PRO A 84 -25.10 -7.99 2.52
N PRO A 85 -25.30 -7.81 3.84
CA PRO A 85 -25.90 -6.60 4.41
C PRO A 85 -24.99 -5.36 4.34
N TYR A 86 -23.88 -5.44 3.62
CA TYR A 86 -22.86 -4.41 3.48
C TYR A 86 -23.00 -3.74 2.12
N LYS A 87 -22.66 -2.44 2.07
CA LYS A 87 -22.78 -1.64 0.85
C LYS A 87 -21.79 -2.07 -0.23
N TRP A 88 -20.63 -2.59 0.21
CA TRP A 88 -19.50 -2.96 -0.63
C TRP A 88 -19.11 -4.42 -0.38
N GLN A 89 -18.86 -5.15 -1.47
CA GLN A 89 -18.27 -6.48 -1.50
C GLN A 89 -16.75 -6.41 -1.64
N ARG A 90 -16.22 -5.43 -2.41
CA ARG A 90 -14.77 -5.25 -2.64
C ARG A 90 -14.37 -3.78 -2.51
N VAL A 91 -13.38 -3.50 -1.68
CA VAL A 91 -12.93 -2.14 -1.36
C VAL A 91 -11.42 -1.96 -1.55
N LEU A 92 -10.98 -0.73 -1.85
CA LEU A 92 -9.57 -0.36 -1.77
C LEU A 92 -9.36 0.71 -0.69
N LEU A 93 -8.68 0.35 0.39
CA LEU A 93 -8.27 1.24 1.47
C LEU A 93 -6.94 1.92 1.14
N LYS A 94 -6.95 3.24 0.90
CA LYS A 94 -5.74 4.03 0.74
C LYS A 94 -5.35 4.63 2.08
N VAL A 95 -4.17 4.25 2.59
CA VAL A 95 -3.56 4.81 3.80
C VAL A 95 -2.38 5.70 3.39
N SER A 96 -2.31 6.93 3.88
CA SER A 96 -1.14 7.79 3.63
C SER A 96 0.09 7.30 4.40
N GLY A 97 1.31 7.65 3.98
CA GLY A 97 2.51 7.24 4.72
C GLY A 97 2.58 7.95 6.07
N GLU A 98 2.22 9.22 6.06
CA GLU A 98 2.06 10.13 7.20
C GLU A 98 1.16 9.56 8.28
N ALA A 99 0.04 8.95 7.89
CA ALA A 99 -0.87 8.30 8.81
C ALA A 99 -0.19 7.14 9.55
N LEU A 100 0.74 6.43 8.91
CA LEU A 100 1.49 5.32 9.53
C LEU A 100 2.55 5.77 10.53
N ALA A 101 2.98 7.04 10.54
CA ALA A 101 4.00 7.55 11.47
C ALA A 101 3.44 7.85 12.88
N GLY A 102 2.13 8.12 12.98
CA GLY A 102 1.51 8.57 14.23
C GLY A 102 2.10 9.89 14.75
N ASP A 103 2.01 10.10 16.07
CA ASP A 103 2.55 11.29 16.75
C ASP A 103 4.01 11.10 17.23
N ASN A 104 4.61 9.95 16.95
CA ASN A 104 5.92 9.56 17.49
C ASN A 104 7.06 9.93 16.53
N ALA A 105 8.28 10.07 17.08
CA ALA A 105 9.51 10.26 16.28
C ALA A 105 9.94 9.00 15.48
N GLN A 106 9.11 7.97 15.42
CA GLN A 106 9.34 6.75 14.66
C GLN A 106 8.84 6.91 13.23
N THR A 107 9.55 6.32 12.28
CA THR A 107 9.15 6.37 10.87
C THR A 107 7.87 5.58 10.59
N ILE A 108 7.59 4.53 11.36
CA ILE A 108 6.34 3.76 11.33
C ILE A 108 5.94 3.48 12.79
N ASP A 109 4.71 3.81 13.18
CA ASP A 109 4.16 3.51 14.50
C ASP A 109 3.50 2.11 14.53
N PRO A 110 4.02 1.18 15.37
CA PRO A 110 3.42 -0.14 15.54
C PRO A 110 1.97 -0.09 16.05
N LYS A 111 1.57 0.93 16.80
CA LYS A 111 0.21 1.09 17.33
C LYS A 111 -0.78 1.40 16.22
N ILE A 112 -0.42 2.30 15.30
CA ILE A 112 -1.31 2.68 14.18
C ILE A 112 -1.47 1.52 13.21
N THR A 113 -0.37 0.88 12.81
CA THR A 113 -0.44 -0.32 11.94
C THR A 113 -1.23 -1.46 12.58
N MET A 114 -1.09 -1.67 13.90
CA MET A 114 -1.90 -2.63 14.65
C MET A 114 -3.38 -2.24 14.74
N SER A 115 -3.70 -0.94 14.85
CA SER A 115 -5.08 -0.45 14.82
C SER A 115 -5.74 -0.71 13.46
N ILE A 116 -5.05 -0.35 12.37
CA ILE A 116 -5.48 -0.63 11.00
C ILE A 116 -5.68 -2.14 10.80
N ALA A 117 -4.72 -2.96 11.22
CA ALA A 117 -4.83 -4.42 11.09
C ALA A 117 -6.05 -4.97 11.84
N ARG A 118 -6.34 -4.50 13.06
CA ARG A 118 -7.53 -4.92 13.83
C ARG A 118 -8.85 -4.48 13.21
N GLU A 119 -8.93 -3.27 12.67
CA GLU A 119 -10.14 -2.79 11.99
C GLU A 119 -10.37 -3.46 10.63
N VAL A 120 -9.31 -3.86 9.92
CA VAL A 120 -9.43 -4.72 8.73
C VAL A 120 -9.83 -6.14 9.14
N ALA A 121 -9.29 -6.68 10.25
CA ALA A 121 -9.64 -8.01 10.74
C ALA A 121 -11.11 -8.17 11.13
N SER A 122 -11.75 -7.11 11.63
CA SER A 122 -13.16 -7.17 12.03
C SER A 122 -14.11 -7.26 10.85
N VAL A 123 -13.72 -6.76 9.67
CA VAL A 123 -14.55 -6.74 8.45
C VAL A 123 -14.19 -7.81 7.43
N THR A 124 -12.94 -8.28 7.33
CA THR A 124 -12.60 -9.42 6.45
C THR A 124 -13.30 -10.71 6.89
N ARG A 125 -13.58 -10.85 8.19
CA ARG A 125 -14.42 -11.93 8.76
C ARG A 125 -15.87 -11.91 8.26
N LEU A 126 -16.33 -10.78 7.72
CA LEU A 126 -17.69 -10.60 7.18
C LEU A 126 -17.77 -10.94 5.68
N GLY A 127 -16.65 -11.38 5.07
CA GLY A 127 -16.57 -11.72 3.66
C GLY A 127 -16.29 -10.55 2.72
N VAL A 128 -16.03 -9.34 3.24
CA VAL A 128 -15.65 -8.18 2.42
C VAL A 128 -14.19 -8.31 1.98
N GLU A 129 -13.95 -8.15 0.69
CA GLU A 129 -12.63 -8.26 0.06
C GLU A 129 -11.88 -6.92 0.17
N VAL A 130 -10.77 -6.92 0.91
CA VAL A 130 -10.00 -5.68 1.20
C VAL A 130 -8.66 -5.66 0.47
N ALA A 131 -8.51 -4.71 -0.44
CA ALA A 131 -7.22 -4.28 -0.96
C ALA A 131 -6.72 -3.02 -0.22
N ILE A 132 -5.41 -2.83 -0.17
CA ILE A 132 -4.79 -1.68 0.52
C ILE A 132 -3.73 -1.05 -0.39
N VAL A 133 -3.66 0.28 -0.44
CA VAL A 133 -2.53 1.04 -0.99
C VAL A 133 -1.92 1.87 0.13
N VAL A 134 -0.61 1.74 0.33
CA VAL A 134 0.13 2.51 1.34
C VAL A 134 0.97 3.61 0.71
N GLY A 135 0.93 4.81 1.31
CA GLY A 135 1.84 5.91 0.98
C GLY A 135 3.24 5.69 1.56
N GLY A 136 4.22 6.53 1.17
CA GLY A 136 5.62 6.46 1.63
C GLY A 136 6.15 7.73 2.31
N GLY A 137 5.30 8.77 2.45
CA GLY A 137 5.68 10.12 2.88
C GLY A 137 6.20 10.26 4.31
N ASN A 138 6.10 9.21 5.13
CA ASN A 138 6.74 9.06 6.43
C ASN A 138 8.23 8.73 6.35
N ILE A 139 8.64 7.93 5.35
CA ILE A 139 10.04 7.55 5.13
C ILE A 139 10.71 8.52 4.17
N PHE A 140 10.04 8.88 3.08
CA PHE A 140 10.61 9.76 2.06
C PHE A 140 9.55 10.62 1.34
N ARG A 141 9.82 11.94 1.25
CA ARG A 141 8.99 12.92 0.52
C ARG A 141 9.75 13.48 -0.68
N GLY A 142 9.61 12.89 -1.86
CA GLY A 142 10.32 13.33 -3.06
C GLY A 142 10.14 14.82 -3.40
N ALA A 143 8.95 15.39 -3.15
CA ALA A 143 8.66 16.81 -3.36
C ALA A 143 9.51 17.75 -2.49
N SER A 144 9.99 17.32 -1.31
CA SER A 144 10.85 18.11 -0.42
C SER A 144 12.33 18.07 -0.80
N TRP A 145 12.72 17.18 -1.72
CA TRP A 145 14.09 16.99 -2.17
C TRP A 145 14.31 17.31 -3.66
N ALA A 146 13.23 17.58 -4.42
CA ALA A 146 13.33 17.99 -5.80
C ALA A 146 14.08 19.32 -5.93
N GLY A 147 15.22 19.31 -6.63
CA GLY A 147 16.13 20.47 -6.73
C GLY A 147 17.24 20.51 -5.67
N SER A 148 17.22 19.61 -4.68
CA SER A 148 18.32 19.42 -3.73
C SER A 148 19.39 18.50 -4.32
N SER A 149 20.64 18.98 -4.34
CA SER A 149 21.86 18.16 -4.43
C SER A 149 21.87 17.05 -5.51
N GLY A 150 21.49 17.37 -6.75
CA GLY A 150 21.61 16.46 -7.89
C GLY A 150 20.58 15.32 -7.95
N LEU A 151 19.59 15.29 -7.05
CA LEU A 151 18.49 14.33 -7.12
C LEU A 151 17.42 14.84 -8.11
N ASP A 152 17.28 14.17 -9.25
CA ASP A 152 16.21 14.45 -10.21
C ASP A 152 14.85 13.95 -9.70
N ARG A 153 13.77 14.47 -10.28
CA ARG A 153 12.40 14.13 -9.86
C ARG A 153 12.09 12.63 -9.99
N SER A 154 12.61 11.97 -11.02
CA SER A 154 12.35 10.55 -11.28
C SER A 154 13.01 9.69 -10.21
N SER A 155 14.28 9.95 -9.89
CA SER A 155 14.98 9.27 -8.80
C SER A 155 14.30 9.49 -7.45
N ALA A 156 13.83 10.71 -7.17
CA ALA A 156 13.07 11.01 -5.95
C ALA A 156 11.76 10.20 -5.86
N ASP A 157 11.01 10.08 -6.96
CA ASP A 157 9.79 9.25 -7.00
C ASP A 157 10.10 7.76 -6.88
N TYR A 158 11.22 7.25 -7.42
CA TYR A 158 11.67 5.87 -7.20
C TYR A 158 11.97 5.57 -5.73
N ILE A 159 12.66 6.48 -5.02
CA ILE A 159 12.90 6.35 -3.57
C ILE A 159 11.56 6.36 -2.80
N GLY A 160 10.64 7.26 -3.18
CA GLY A 160 9.29 7.29 -2.61
C GLY A 160 8.49 6.02 -2.87
N MET A 161 8.62 5.40 -4.04
CA MET A 161 8.02 4.11 -4.35
C MET A 161 8.61 2.98 -3.50
N LEU A 162 9.93 2.94 -3.28
CA LEU A 162 10.56 1.97 -2.37
C LEU A 162 10.12 2.15 -0.91
N ALA A 163 9.92 3.38 -0.45
CA ALA A 163 9.32 3.66 0.86
C ALA A 163 7.92 3.04 1.03
N THR A 164 7.08 3.03 -0.02
CA THR A 164 5.78 2.32 0.06
C THR A 164 5.95 0.81 0.24
N VAL A 165 7.02 0.21 -0.30
CA VAL A 165 7.31 -1.23 -0.13
C VAL A 165 7.70 -1.54 1.31
N MET A 166 8.53 -0.69 1.94
CA MET A 166 8.89 -0.82 3.35
C MET A 166 7.65 -0.78 4.27
N ASN A 167 6.74 0.18 4.04
CA ASN A 167 5.48 0.28 4.76
C ASN A 167 4.57 -0.95 4.52
N ALA A 168 4.54 -1.47 3.30
CA ALA A 168 3.72 -2.64 2.96
C ALA A 168 4.21 -3.93 3.64
N ILE A 169 5.53 -4.14 3.71
CA ILE A 169 6.14 -5.27 4.44
C ILE A 169 5.82 -5.17 5.93
N PHE A 170 5.95 -3.98 6.52
CA PHE A 170 5.62 -3.78 7.94
C PHE A 170 4.13 -4.06 8.21
N LEU A 171 3.23 -3.52 7.38
CA LEU A 171 1.80 -3.73 7.53
C LEU A 171 1.41 -5.21 7.32
N GLN A 172 2.04 -5.91 6.36
CA GLN A 172 1.87 -7.35 6.18
C GLN A 172 2.26 -8.12 7.44
N ALA A 173 3.46 -7.89 7.99
CA ALA A 173 3.92 -8.57 9.19
C ALA A 173 2.98 -8.32 10.38
N THR A 174 2.49 -7.09 10.55
CA THR A 174 1.51 -6.74 11.59
C THR A 174 0.17 -7.47 11.38
N MET A 175 -0.34 -7.54 10.15
CA MET A 175 -1.58 -8.27 9.83
C MET A 175 -1.45 -9.78 10.03
N GLU A 176 -0.34 -10.38 9.60
CA GLU A 176 -0.05 -11.80 9.76
C GLU A 176 0.16 -12.17 11.24
N SER A 177 0.73 -11.27 12.05
CA SER A 177 0.90 -11.48 13.51
C SER A 177 -0.42 -11.66 14.27
N ILE A 178 -1.53 -11.18 13.72
CA ILE A 178 -2.89 -11.36 14.27
C ILE A 178 -3.75 -12.31 13.42
N GLY A 179 -3.11 -13.10 12.54
CA GLY A 179 -3.73 -14.19 11.80
C GLY A 179 -4.51 -13.79 10.54
N ILE A 180 -4.28 -12.60 9.97
CA ILE A 180 -4.88 -12.18 8.70
C ILE A 180 -4.01 -12.67 7.53
N PRO A 181 -4.49 -13.56 6.65
CA PRO A 181 -3.75 -13.99 5.48
C PRO A 181 -3.55 -12.81 4.51
N THR A 182 -2.30 -12.41 4.30
CA THR A 182 -1.97 -11.16 3.58
C THR A 182 -1.02 -11.45 2.41
N ARG A 183 -1.01 -10.57 1.41
CA ARG A 183 -0.09 -10.61 0.25
C ARG A 183 0.33 -9.21 -0.16
N VAL A 184 1.62 -8.91 -0.15
CA VAL A 184 2.17 -7.71 -0.78
C VAL A 184 2.39 -7.97 -2.27
N GLN A 185 1.90 -7.05 -3.11
CA GLN A 185 2.17 -7.02 -4.54
C GLN A 185 2.79 -5.69 -4.96
N THR A 186 3.96 -5.73 -5.59
CA THR A 186 4.74 -4.55 -5.99
C THR A 186 4.60 -4.26 -7.48
N ALA A 187 4.50 -2.98 -7.85
CA ALA A 187 4.58 -2.57 -9.26
C ALA A 187 5.96 -2.88 -9.88
N PHE A 188 7.04 -2.78 -9.08
CA PHE A 188 8.35 -3.30 -9.45
C PHE A 188 8.45 -4.82 -9.24
N ARG A 189 9.31 -5.49 -10.00
CA ARG A 189 9.63 -6.90 -9.76
C ARG A 189 10.71 -7.00 -8.68
N MET A 190 10.34 -7.49 -7.50
CA MET A 190 11.23 -7.65 -6.34
C MET A 190 11.13 -9.09 -5.83
N SER A 191 11.61 -10.05 -6.62
CA SER A 191 11.29 -11.49 -6.54
C SER A 191 11.47 -12.12 -5.15
N GLU A 192 12.47 -11.67 -4.41
CA GLU A 192 12.85 -12.17 -3.08
C GLU A 192 12.05 -11.52 -1.95
N VAL A 193 11.37 -10.40 -2.22
CA VAL A 193 10.74 -9.52 -1.23
C VAL A 193 9.21 -9.56 -1.31
N ALA A 194 8.66 -9.50 -2.53
CA ALA A 194 7.22 -9.40 -2.76
C ALA A 194 6.82 -10.01 -4.10
N GLU A 195 5.54 -10.39 -4.22
CA GLU A 195 5.01 -10.82 -5.52
C GLU A 195 4.98 -9.63 -6.50
N PRO A 196 5.35 -9.79 -7.79
CA PRO A 196 5.07 -8.77 -8.78
C PRO A 196 3.55 -8.64 -8.97
N TYR A 197 3.07 -7.41 -9.15
CA TYR A 197 1.66 -7.15 -9.40
C TYR A 197 1.18 -7.84 -10.67
N ILE A 198 0.15 -8.68 -10.53
CA ILE A 198 -0.55 -9.33 -11.64
C ILE A 198 -2.04 -9.27 -11.31
N ARG A 199 -2.81 -8.42 -12.01
CA ARG A 199 -4.26 -8.21 -11.81
C ARG A 199 -5.04 -9.49 -11.48
N ARG A 200 -4.91 -10.53 -12.33
CA ARG A 200 -5.62 -11.81 -12.16
C ARG A 200 -5.23 -12.56 -10.88
N ARG A 201 -3.98 -12.38 -10.41
CA ARG A 201 -3.50 -12.97 -9.14
C ARG A 201 -4.00 -12.17 -7.94
N ALA A 202 -3.98 -10.84 -8.01
CA ALA A 202 -4.55 -9.98 -6.98
C ALA A 202 -6.03 -10.31 -6.73
N VAL A 203 -6.84 -10.34 -7.78
CA VAL A 203 -8.26 -10.75 -7.72
C VAL A 203 -8.39 -12.16 -7.11
N ARG A 204 -7.57 -13.14 -7.53
CA ARG A 204 -7.61 -14.50 -6.97
C ARG A 204 -7.10 -14.62 -5.53
N HIS A 205 -6.44 -13.59 -4.98
CA HIS A 205 -6.13 -13.50 -3.55
C HIS A 205 -7.32 -12.93 -2.77
N LEU A 206 -7.94 -11.87 -3.27
CA LEU A 206 -9.15 -11.26 -2.71
C LEU A 206 -10.28 -12.29 -2.60
N GLU A 207 -10.56 -13.04 -3.68
CA GLU A 207 -11.55 -14.14 -3.73
C GLU A 207 -11.30 -15.26 -2.71
N LYS A 208 -10.10 -15.33 -2.13
CA LYS A 208 -9.70 -16.30 -1.09
C LYS A 208 -9.71 -15.70 0.32
N GLY A 209 -10.34 -14.54 0.51
CA GLY A 209 -10.40 -13.83 1.78
C GLY A 209 -9.04 -13.28 2.24
N ARG A 210 -8.08 -13.07 1.32
CA ARG A 210 -6.76 -12.53 1.66
C ARG A 210 -6.74 -11.02 1.47
N VAL A 211 -6.11 -10.31 2.39
CA VAL A 211 -5.81 -8.89 2.20
C VAL A 211 -4.68 -8.74 1.18
N VAL A 212 -4.86 -7.87 0.19
CA VAL A 212 -3.82 -7.58 -0.82
C VAL A 212 -3.31 -6.15 -0.62
N ILE A 213 -2.02 -6.00 -0.32
CA ILE A 213 -1.37 -4.71 -0.15
C ILE A 213 -0.57 -4.39 -1.41
N PHE A 214 -0.95 -3.33 -2.11
CA PHE A 214 -0.22 -2.83 -3.28
C PHE A 214 0.84 -1.81 -2.88
N ALA A 215 2.04 -1.98 -3.42
CA ALA A 215 3.19 -1.12 -3.18
C ALA A 215 3.96 -0.80 -4.48
N ALA A 216 4.94 0.10 -4.37
CA ALA A 216 5.61 0.79 -5.48
C ALA A 216 4.64 1.59 -6.38
N GLY A 217 3.49 2.04 -5.86
CA GLY A 217 2.56 2.92 -6.55
C GLY A 217 2.10 2.40 -7.92
N THR A 218 2.18 3.26 -8.94
CA THR A 218 1.93 2.90 -10.35
C THR A 218 3.13 2.20 -11.00
N GLY A 219 4.29 2.17 -10.35
CA GLY A 219 5.58 1.78 -10.93
C GLY A 219 6.23 2.85 -11.82
N ASN A 220 5.62 4.03 -11.93
CA ASN A 220 6.08 5.11 -12.82
C ASN A 220 6.25 6.42 -12.01
N PRO A 221 7.34 7.18 -12.22
CA PRO A 221 7.49 8.54 -11.68
C PRO A 221 6.36 9.49 -12.07
N PHE A 222 6.33 10.67 -11.44
CA PHE A 222 5.34 11.74 -11.62
C PHE A 222 3.90 11.43 -11.14
N PHE A 223 3.56 10.18 -10.85
CA PHE A 223 2.25 9.79 -10.30
C PHE A 223 2.21 9.78 -8.78
N THR A 224 1.02 10.02 -8.20
CA THR A 224 0.85 9.98 -6.74
C THR A 224 0.39 8.60 -6.25
N THR A 225 0.37 8.43 -4.92
CA THR A 225 -0.22 7.25 -4.28
C THR A 225 -1.74 7.25 -4.30
N ASP A 226 -2.39 8.39 -4.54
CA ASP A 226 -3.82 8.48 -4.80
C ASP A 226 -4.12 8.03 -6.25
N THR A 227 -3.29 8.41 -7.23
CA THR A 227 -3.42 7.88 -8.61
C THR A 227 -3.24 6.36 -8.64
N ALA A 228 -2.27 5.83 -7.88
CA ALA A 228 -2.08 4.39 -7.73
C ALA A 228 -3.29 3.70 -7.07
N ALA A 229 -3.94 4.34 -6.10
CA ALA A 229 -5.16 3.83 -5.47
C ALA A 229 -6.33 3.78 -6.43
N ALA A 230 -6.59 4.86 -7.19
CA ALA A 230 -7.62 4.89 -8.23
C ALA A 230 -7.37 3.80 -9.29
N LEU A 231 -6.13 3.67 -9.78
CA LEU A 231 -5.75 2.68 -10.79
C LEU A 231 -5.96 1.23 -10.29
N ARG A 232 -5.42 0.89 -9.12
CA ARG A 232 -5.57 -0.47 -8.56
C ARG A 232 -7.03 -0.78 -8.22
N CYS A 233 -7.81 0.23 -7.82
CA CYS A 233 -9.25 0.08 -7.53
C CYS A 233 -10.02 -0.30 -8.80
N ALA A 234 -9.81 0.45 -9.89
CA ALA A 234 -10.39 0.14 -11.20
C ALA A 234 -9.94 -1.24 -11.71
N GLU A 235 -8.64 -1.55 -11.65
CA GLU A 235 -8.13 -2.84 -12.13
C GLU A 235 -8.70 -4.03 -11.36
N ILE A 236 -8.81 -3.98 -10.02
CA ILE A 236 -9.38 -5.10 -9.25
C ILE A 236 -10.92 -5.12 -9.26
N ASN A 237 -11.58 -4.18 -9.92
CA ASN A 237 -13.03 -3.95 -9.86
C ASN A 237 -13.50 -3.77 -8.39
N ALA A 238 -12.80 -2.96 -7.60
CA ALA A 238 -13.28 -2.54 -6.28
C ALA A 238 -14.33 -1.43 -6.44
N GLU A 239 -15.34 -1.43 -5.56
CA GLU A 239 -16.53 -0.59 -5.67
C GLU A 239 -16.35 0.80 -5.03
N VAL A 240 -15.23 1.04 -4.33
CA VAL A 240 -14.95 2.29 -3.64
C VAL A 240 -13.46 2.44 -3.30
N VAL A 241 -12.94 3.67 -3.41
CA VAL A 241 -11.66 4.06 -2.78
C VAL A 241 -11.95 4.67 -1.41
N LEU A 242 -11.48 4.03 -0.35
CA LEU A 242 -11.58 4.50 1.03
C LEU A 242 -10.27 5.23 1.39
N LYS A 243 -10.26 6.56 1.28
CA LYS A 243 -9.08 7.40 1.54
C LYS A 243 -9.01 7.78 3.03
N ALA A 244 -8.19 7.04 3.76
CA ALA A 244 -7.89 7.29 5.17
C ALA A 244 -6.91 8.48 5.31
N THR A 245 -7.29 9.46 6.13
CA THR A 245 -6.54 10.71 6.34
C THR A 245 -6.51 11.11 7.81
N ASN A 246 -5.77 12.16 8.17
CA ASN A 246 -5.74 12.71 9.53
C ASN A 246 -6.86 13.73 9.82
N VAL A 247 -7.77 13.98 8.88
CA VAL A 247 -8.89 14.93 9.00
C VAL A 247 -10.23 14.23 8.80
N ASP A 248 -11.31 14.84 9.26
CA ASP A 248 -12.65 14.21 9.29
C ASP A 248 -13.27 13.93 7.93
N GLY A 249 -12.83 14.64 6.89
CA GLY A 249 -13.25 14.46 5.51
C GLY A 249 -12.79 15.66 4.68
N VAL A 250 -13.60 16.05 3.71
CA VAL A 250 -13.40 17.27 2.90
C VAL A 250 -14.19 18.42 3.53
N PHE A 251 -13.54 19.56 3.70
CA PHE A 251 -14.15 20.78 4.24
C PHE A 251 -14.35 21.81 3.12
N ASP A 252 -15.20 22.82 3.35
CA ASP A 252 -15.39 23.95 2.43
C ASP A 252 -14.24 24.98 2.47
N ASP A 253 -13.38 24.92 3.49
CA ASP A 253 -12.16 25.72 3.67
C ASP A 253 -11.15 24.92 4.55
N ASP A 254 -9.90 25.36 4.73
CA ASP A 254 -8.92 24.67 5.59
C ASP A 254 -9.31 24.80 7.09
N PRO A 255 -9.71 23.71 7.77
CA PRO A 255 -10.11 23.76 9.18
C PRO A 255 -8.96 24.08 10.15
N LYS A 256 -7.71 24.11 9.70
CA LYS A 256 -6.56 24.57 10.50
C LYS A 256 -6.41 26.09 10.52
N VAL A 257 -6.95 26.78 9.52
CA VAL A 257 -6.82 28.23 9.33
C VAL A 257 -8.15 28.93 9.56
N ASN A 258 -9.25 28.36 9.08
CA ASN A 258 -10.60 28.87 9.29
C ASN A 258 -11.38 28.01 10.30
N PRO A 259 -11.66 28.50 11.52
CA PRO A 259 -12.44 27.76 12.52
C PRO A 259 -13.92 27.59 12.15
N ASN A 260 -14.40 28.28 11.10
CA ASN A 260 -15.76 28.15 10.57
C ASN A 260 -15.86 27.15 9.41
N ALA A 261 -14.76 26.48 9.04
CA ALA A 261 -14.76 25.46 8.00
C ALA A 261 -15.74 24.32 8.35
N ARG A 262 -16.61 23.98 7.40
CA ARG A 262 -17.66 22.97 7.56
C ARG A 262 -17.33 21.71 6.78
N LEU A 263 -17.49 20.57 7.46
CA LEU A 263 -17.38 19.25 6.85
C LEU A 263 -18.49 19.05 5.82
N LEU A 264 -18.09 18.72 4.59
CA LEU A 264 -19.00 18.45 3.48
C LEU A 264 -19.33 16.94 3.49
N GLU A 265 -20.59 16.57 3.75
CA GLU A 265 -20.95 15.15 3.88
C GLU A 265 -20.92 14.39 2.53
N SER A 266 -21.25 15.09 1.45
CA SER A 266 -21.27 14.51 0.10
C SER A 266 -20.93 15.54 -0.97
N LEU A 267 -20.20 15.12 -1.99
CA LEU A 267 -19.78 15.94 -3.13
C LEU A 267 -19.93 15.18 -4.46
N SER A 268 -20.18 15.91 -5.54
CA SER A 268 -19.97 15.38 -6.88
C SER A 268 -18.50 15.53 -7.30
N TYR A 269 -18.06 14.77 -8.31
CA TYR A 269 -16.75 15.01 -8.93
C TYR A 269 -16.63 16.42 -9.54
N GLN A 270 -17.74 17.01 -10.01
CA GLN A 270 -17.77 18.39 -10.48
C GLN A 270 -17.59 19.39 -9.33
N ASP A 271 -18.12 19.14 -8.13
CA ASP A 271 -17.87 19.97 -6.95
C ASP A 271 -16.38 20.01 -6.59
N VAL A 272 -15.71 18.85 -6.58
CA VAL A 272 -14.29 18.75 -6.25
C VAL A 272 -13.44 19.61 -7.20
N THR A 273 -13.70 19.50 -8.51
CA THR A 273 -12.97 20.24 -9.55
C THR A 273 -13.32 21.73 -9.58
N SER A 274 -14.60 22.09 -9.44
CA SER A 274 -15.05 23.50 -9.56
C SER A 274 -14.76 24.36 -8.33
N LYS A 275 -14.61 23.74 -7.16
CA LYS A 275 -14.28 24.41 -5.88
C LYS A 275 -12.80 24.23 -5.48
N ASP A 276 -11.97 23.68 -6.37
CA ASP A 276 -10.54 23.39 -6.16
C ASP A 276 -10.25 22.65 -4.84
N LEU A 277 -11.10 21.67 -4.49
CA LEU A 277 -11.01 20.96 -3.23
C LEU A 277 -9.84 19.98 -3.26
N SER A 278 -8.87 20.16 -2.37
CA SER A 278 -7.65 19.34 -2.24
C SER A 278 -7.91 17.94 -1.68
N VAL A 279 -8.62 17.11 -2.45
CA VAL A 279 -9.03 15.75 -2.09
C VAL A 279 -7.97 14.72 -2.48
N MET A 280 -7.57 14.71 -3.75
CA MET A 280 -6.57 13.85 -4.39
C MET A 280 -5.98 14.63 -5.58
N ASP A 281 -4.95 14.12 -6.25
CA ASP A 281 -4.55 14.70 -7.54
C ASP A 281 -5.64 14.54 -8.61
N MET A 282 -5.66 15.45 -9.59
CA MET A 282 -6.69 15.46 -10.63
C MET A 282 -6.72 14.18 -11.45
N THR A 283 -5.56 13.53 -11.69
CA THR A 283 -5.50 12.24 -12.40
C THR A 283 -6.28 11.15 -11.65
N ALA A 284 -6.12 11.08 -10.33
CA ALA A 284 -6.88 10.15 -9.49
C ALA A 284 -8.38 10.47 -9.48
N ILE A 285 -8.75 11.75 -9.44
CA ILE A 285 -10.15 12.20 -9.51
C ILE A 285 -10.79 11.81 -10.84
N THR A 286 -10.17 12.15 -11.98
CA THR A 286 -10.65 11.79 -13.32
C THR A 286 -10.76 10.28 -13.48
N LEU A 287 -9.75 9.52 -13.05
CA LEU A 287 -9.76 8.06 -13.17
C LEU A 287 -10.89 7.41 -12.35
N CYS A 288 -11.15 7.89 -11.12
CA CYS A 288 -12.31 7.46 -10.34
C CYS A 288 -13.64 7.86 -11.00
N GLN A 289 -13.74 9.08 -11.53
CA GLN A 289 -14.94 9.58 -12.19
C GLN A 289 -15.30 8.77 -13.45
N GLU A 290 -14.34 8.55 -14.36
CA GLU A 290 -14.54 7.80 -15.61
C GLU A 290 -14.96 6.34 -15.35
N ASN A 291 -14.46 5.73 -14.28
CA ASN A 291 -14.80 4.36 -13.89
C ASN A 291 -16.01 4.28 -12.94
N ASN A 292 -16.69 5.39 -12.65
CA ASN A 292 -17.80 5.50 -11.69
C ASN A 292 -17.48 4.98 -10.28
N ILE A 293 -16.21 4.98 -9.89
CA ILE A 293 -15.74 4.53 -8.58
C ILE A 293 -15.96 5.67 -7.58
N PRO A 294 -16.81 5.54 -6.54
CA PRO A 294 -16.89 6.53 -5.47
C PRO A 294 -15.62 6.58 -4.61
N VAL A 295 -15.39 7.73 -3.97
CA VAL A 295 -14.30 7.95 -3.01
C VAL A 295 -14.90 8.34 -1.66
N VAL A 296 -14.49 7.70 -0.57
CA VAL A 296 -14.86 8.09 0.79
C VAL A 296 -13.62 8.63 1.50
N VAL A 297 -13.64 9.89 1.92
CA VAL A 297 -12.54 10.52 2.67
C VAL A 297 -12.93 10.60 4.14
N PHE A 298 -12.10 10.07 5.03
CA PHE A 298 -12.41 9.99 6.47
C PHE A 298 -11.15 10.04 7.35
N ASN A 299 -11.36 10.26 8.64
CA ASN A 299 -10.29 10.28 9.65
C ASN A 299 -9.94 8.87 10.12
N LEU A 300 -8.68 8.44 9.99
CA LEU A 300 -8.24 7.14 10.49
C LEU A 300 -8.06 7.10 12.02
N ASN A 301 -7.84 8.26 12.65
CA ASN A 301 -7.52 8.36 14.08
C ASN A 301 -8.76 8.19 14.97
N LYS A 302 -9.96 8.14 14.36
CA LYS A 302 -11.21 7.84 15.04
C LYS A 302 -11.47 6.33 14.97
N THR A 303 -11.24 5.64 16.10
CA THR A 303 -11.43 4.20 16.24
C THR A 303 -12.78 3.72 15.68
N GLY A 304 -12.73 2.70 14.82
CA GLY A 304 -13.89 2.11 14.16
C GLY A 304 -14.22 2.73 12.80
N ASN A 305 -13.61 3.85 12.40
CA ASN A 305 -13.92 4.48 11.11
C ASN A 305 -13.49 3.63 9.92
N ILE A 306 -12.39 2.87 10.00
CA ILE A 306 -11.95 2.01 8.89
C ILE A 306 -12.97 0.88 8.71
N SER A 307 -13.35 0.22 9.80
CA SER A 307 -14.35 -0.86 9.74
C SER A 307 -15.70 -0.36 9.21
N LYS A 308 -16.20 0.79 9.70
CA LYS A 308 -17.40 1.48 9.20
C LYS A 308 -17.31 1.83 7.70
N ALA A 309 -16.20 2.42 7.26
CA ALA A 309 -15.97 2.76 5.87
C ALA A 309 -16.04 1.53 4.94
N ILE A 310 -15.47 0.40 5.39
CA ILE A 310 -15.41 -0.85 4.64
C ILE A 310 -16.80 -1.52 4.52
N VAL A 311 -17.65 -1.48 5.56
CA VAL A 311 -19.03 -1.99 5.45
C VAL A 311 -19.98 -1.00 4.74
N GLY A 312 -19.57 0.27 4.61
CA GLY A 312 -20.28 1.32 3.89
C GLY A 312 -21.15 2.24 4.74
N ASP A 313 -20.96 2.23 6.06
CA ASP A 313 -21.55 3.19 6.99
C ASP A 313 -21.12 4.63 6.66
N LYS A 314 -21.93 5.61 7.09
CA LYS A 314 -21.64 7.02 6.87
C LYS A 314 -20.47 7.49 7.75
N VAL A 315 -19.30 7.68 7.14
CA VAL A 315 -18.13 8.32 7.75
C VAL A 315 -17.54 9.36 6.80
N GLY A 316 -17.17 10.52 7.35
CA GLY A 316 -16.54 11.62 6.61
C GLY A 316 -17.34 12.09 5.39
N THR A 317 -16.66 12.20 4.25
CA THR A 317 -17.22 12.72 2.99
C THR A 317 -17.31 11.64 1.93
N LEU A 318 -18.49 11.48 1.31
CA LEU A 318 -18.67 10.65 0.11
C LEU A 318 -18.60 11.50 -1.17
N ILE A 319 -17.68 11.16 -2.07
CA ILE A 319 -17.56 11.75 -3.41
C ILE A 319 -18.03 10.70 -4.42
N SER A 320 -18.95 11.08 -5.31
CA SER A 320 -19.47 10.17 -6.34
C SER A 320 -19.92 10.92 -7.60
N GLY A 321 -20.31 10.19 -8.64
CA GLY A 321 -21.10 10.78 -9.72
C GLY A 321 -22.39 11.41 -9.18
N ALA A 322 -22.89 12.45 -9.86
CA ALA A 322 -24.17 13.05 -9.51
C ALA A 322 -25.28 11.98 -9.56
N ARG A 323 -26.10 11.89 -8.51
CA ARG A 323 -27.24 10.97 -8.51
C ARG A 323 -28.15 11.31 -9.68
N SER A 324 -28.34 10.38 -10.62
CA SER A 324 -29.52 10.41 -11.47
C SER A 324 -30.74 10.17 -10.57
N SER A 325 -31.41 11.25 -10.18
CA SER A 325 -32.69 11.21 -9.48
C SER A 325 -33.79 10.79 -10.46
N THR A 326 -33.72 9.53 -10.90
CA THR A 326 -34.77 8.88 -11.65
C THR A 326 -35.46 7.91 -10.68
N GLN A 327 -36.33 8.46 -9.84
CA GLN A 327 -37.42 7.64 -9.31
C GLN A 327 -38.16 7.10 -10.53
N ALA A 328 -38.19 5.77 -10.68
CA ALA A 328 -39.08 5.13 -11.62
C ALA A 328 -40.51 5.37 -11.13
N THR A 329 -41.17 6.40 -11.66
CA THR A 329 -42.62 6.54 -11.53
C THR A 329 -43.25 5.31 -12.19
N PRO A 330 -44.02 4.49 -11.47
CA PRO A 330 -44.73 3.39 -12.11
C PRO A 330 -45.72 3.99 -13.10
N MET A 331 -45.65 3.59 -14.36
CA MET A 331 -46.78 3.77 -15.28
C MET A 331 -47.96 2.93 -14.80
N MET A 332 -49.16 3.48 -14.97
CA MET A 332 -50.44 2.87 -14.62
C MET A 332 -50.70 1.57 -15.40
#